data_AF-A0A5C9ESG1-F1
#
_entry.id   AF-A0A5C9ESG1-F1
#
_cell.length_a   1.000
_cell.length_b   1.000
_cell.length_c   1.000
_cell.angle_alpha   90.00
_cell.angle_beta   90.00
_cell.angle_gamma   90.00
#
_symmetry.space_group_name_H-M   'P 1'
#
loop_
_entity.id
_entity.type
_entity.pdbx_description
1 polymer ?
#
loop_
_entity_poly.entity_id
_entity_poly.type
_entity_poly.pdbx_seq_one_letter_code
_entity_poly.pdbx_strand_id
1 'polypeptide(L)'
;MMINYIFMKRETYSEDYDTVRLSYPLELDNKCFVCGNDVKYQYSDDGKLVHTLKGEVNQVVNLYSCSNKNCAMSKIVFNPSPRFDYSDRHFGADVFRFISNEFLLFSAKPSQIIKRLNYYHQLDISIDTVRRMYEDVLKLKSKKIDERTKEIVQ
;
A
#
# COMPACT_ATOMS: atom_id res chain seq x y z
N MET A 1 24.73 5.73 2.09
CA MET A 1 24.01 6.92 2.62
C MET A 1 22.84 6.39 3.44
N MET A 2 22.94 6.44 4.78
CA MET A 2 21.85 6.04 5.67
C MET A 2 20.78 7.13 5.65
N ILE A 3 19.60 6.81 5.12
CA ILE A 3 18.43 7.69 5.24
C ILE A 3 17.92 7.50 6.68
N ASN A 4 18.24 8.46 7.55
CA ASN A 4 17.60 8.59 8.86
C ASN A 4 16.16 9.01 8.61
N TYR A 5 15.23 8.06 8.73
CA TYR A 5 13.79 8.37 8.77
C TYR A 5 13.47 8.93 10.16
N ILE A 6 13.66 10.25 10.31
CA ILE A 6 13.08 10.98 11.43
C ILE A 6 11.56 10.90 11.24
N PHE A 7 10.87 10.27 12.19
CA PHE A 7 9.40 10.30 12.30
C PHE A 7 8.97 11.75 12.57
N MET A 8 8.86 12.56 11.51
CA MET A 8 8.31 13.91 11.61
C MET A 8 6.79 13.81 11.56
N LYS A 9 6.10 14.29 12.60
CA LYS A 9 4.68 14.60 12.52
C LYS A 9 4.49 15.61 11.38
N ARG A 10 3.92 15.14 10.27
CA ARG A 10 3.64 15.99 9.11
C ARG A 10 2.47 16.91 9.42
N GLU A 11 2.51 18.11 8.86
CA GLU A 11 1.43 19.07 9.01
C GLU A 11 0.18 18.52 8.33
N THR A 12 -0.98 18.70 8.98
CA THR A 12 -2.26 18.22 8.45
C THR A 12 -2.72 19.04 7.25
N TYR A 13 -2.23 20.28 7.12
CA TYR A 13 -2.46 21.17 5.99
C TYR A 13 -1.09 21.53 5.40
N SER A 14 -0.86 21.18 4.13
CA SER A 14 0.35 21.51 3.39
C SER A 14 -0.07 21.90 1.97
N GLU A 15 0.65 22.82 1.35
CA GLU A 15 0.47 23.15 -0.07
C GLU A 15 1.11 22.09 -0.98
N ASP A 16 2.01 21.26 -0.44
CA ASP A 16 2.81 20.30 -1.20
C ASP A 16 2.13 18.93 -1.32
N TYR A 17 1.23 18.59 -0.39
CA TYR A 17 0.54 17.30 -0.37
C TYR A 17 -0.82 17.36 0.33
N ASP A 18 -1.73 16.50 -0.13
CA ASP A 18 -3.01 16.28 0.55
C ASP A 18 -2.84 15.32 1.73
N THR A 19 -3.48 15.62 2.87
CA THR A 19 -3.61 14.67 3.98
C THR A 19 -4.92 13.90 3.87
N VAL A 20 -4.83 12.59 3.73
CA VAL A 20 -6.01 11.70 3.67
C VAL A 20 -6.05 10.79 4.89
N ARG A 21 -7.15 10.87 5.65
CA ARG A 21 -7.41 9.98 6.79
C ARG A 21 -8.21 8.77 6.36
N LEU A 22 -7.60 7.59 6.43
CA LEU A 22 -8.27 6.32 6.19
C LEU A 22 -9.03 5.93 7.46
N SER A 23 -10.35 6.12 7.45
CA SER A 23 -11.27 5.65 8.49
C SER A 23 -11.68 4.19 8.28
N TYR A 24 -12.48 3.63 9.17
CA TYR A 24 -13.07 2.29 8.96
C TYR A 24 -13.99 2.28 7.72
N PRO A 25 -14.01 1.21 6.91
CA PRO A 25 -14.90 1.11 5.77
C PRO A 25 -16.37 1.20 6.16
N LEU A 26 -17.12 2.04 5.45
CA LEU A 26 -18.56 2.21 5.69
C LEU A 26 -19.33 0.93 5.38
N GLU A 27 -18.85 0.15 4.40
CA GLU A 27 -19.44 -1.11 3.94
C GLU A 27 -19.42 -2.20 5.01
N LEU A 28 -18.56 -2.05 6.03
CA LEU A 28 -18.48 -2.99 7.15
C LEU A 28 -19.30 -2.55 8.37
N ASP A 29 -19.99 -1.40 8.33
CA ASP A 29 -20.85 -0.89 9.41
C ASP A 29 -20.20 -0.92 10.81
N ASN A 30 -18.91 -0.57 10.88
CA ASN A 30 -18.10 -0.67 12.10
C ASN A 30 -18.15 -2.06 12.77
N LYS A 31 -18.34 -3.13 11.99
CA LYS A 31 -18.30 -4.53 12.44
C LYS A 31 -16.97 -5.18 12.08
N CYS A 32 -16.45 -5.95 13.02
CA CYS A 32 -15.26 -6.76 12.86
C CYS A 32 -15.48 -7.80 11.76
N PHE A 33 -14.68 -7.74 10.69
CA PHE A 33 -14.74 -8.68 9.56
C PHE A 33 -14.48 -10.16 9.92
N VAL A 34 -14.03 -10.44 11.15
CA VAL A 34 -13.79 -11.82 11.63
C VAL A 34 -14.97 -12.37 12.43
N CYS A 35 -15.61 -11.57 13.29
CA CYS A 35 -16.61 -12.09 14.24
C CYS A 35 -17.93 -11.29 14.28
N GLY A 36 -18.09 -10.28 13.44
CA GLY A 36 -19.31 -9.47 13.32
C GLY A 36 -19.61 -8.53 14.50
N ASN A 37 -18.81 -8.55 15.58
CA ASN A 37 -18.98 -7.64 16.71
C ASN A 37 -18.45 -6.24 16.39
N ASP A 38 -18.86 -5.24 17.18
CA ASP A 38 -18.43 -3.86 16.97
C ASP A 38 -16.91 -3.69 17.05
N VAL A 39 -16.37 -2.76 16.27
CA VAL A 39 -15.00 -2.27 16.43
C VAL A 39 -14.98 -0.94 17.18
N LYS A 40 -13.88 -0.70 17.88
CA LYS A 40 -13.65 0.54 18.63
C LYS A 40 -12.40 1.22 18.09
N TYR A 41 -12.52 2.51 17.78
CA TYR A 41 -11.36 3.35 17.48
C TYR A 41 -10.37 3.31 18.64
N GLN A 42 -9.08 3.25 18.32
CA GLN A 42 -7.99 3.25 19.29
C GLN A 42 -7.18 4.54 19.17
N TYR A 43 -6.51 4.73 18.03
CA TYR A 43 -5.68 5.89 17.73
C TYR A 43 -5.44 5.98 16.22
N SER A 44 -4.85 7.07 15.76
CA SER A 44 -4.36 7.21 14.38
C SER A 44 -2.85 7.03 14.36
N ASP A 45 -2.29 6.49 13.27
CA ASP A 45 -0.84 6.50 13.09
C ASP A 45 -0.28 7.93 12.86
N ASP A 46 1.05 8.05 12.80
CA ASP A 46 1.73 9.34 12.65
C ASP A 46 1.69 9.90 11.21
N GLY A 47 0.99 9.22 10.30
CA GLY A 47 0.95 9.57 8.90
C GLY A 47 2.20 9.16 8.12
N LYS A 48 2.02 8.98 6.82
CA LYS A 48 3.05 8.54 5.90
C LYS A 48 2.88 9.20 4.54
N LEU A 49 3.94 9.85 4.06
CA LEU A 49 3.99 10.37 2.70
C LEU A 49 4.16 9.20 1.73
N VAL A 50 3.18 9.11 0.83
CA VAL A 50 3.10 8.12 -0.22
C VAL A 50 3.19 8.85 -1.56
N HIS A 51 4.20 8.52 -2.35
CA HIS A 51 4.40 9.06 -3.69
C HIS A 51 3.52 8.26 -4.67
N THR A 52 2.45 8.86 -5.15
CA THR A 52 1.50 8.27 -6.11
C THR A 52 1.76 8.79 -7.52
N LEU A 53 1.08 8.24 -8.53
CA LEU A 53 1.17 8.74 -9.91
C LEU A 53 0.51 10.13 -10.10
N LYS A 54 -0.26 10.59 -9.11
CA LYS A 54 -0.99 11.88 -9.14
C LYS A 54 -0.35 12.95 -8.25
N GLY A 55 0.75 12.64 -7.59
CA GLY A 55 1.36 13.50 -6.57
C GLY A 55 1.47 12.79 -5.23
N GLU A 56 1.88 13.54 -4.22
CA GLU A 56 2.14 13.01 -2.89
C GLU A 56 0.88 13.07 -2.01
N VAL A 57 0.70 12.03 -1.20
CA VAL A 57 -0.40 11.95 -0.22
C VAL A 57 0.18 11.63 1.14
N ASN A 58 -0.14 12.45 2.14
CA ASN A 58 0.10 12.10 3.53
C ASN A 58 -1.05 11.21 4.04
N GLN A 59 -0.84 9.90 3.96
CA GLN A 59 -1.78 8.88 4.42
C GLN A 59 -1.72 8.75 5.93
N VAL A 60 -2.83 9.04 6.62
CA VAL A 60 -3.01 8.79 8.06
C VAL A 60 -4.02 7.67 8.23
N VAL A 61 -3.66 6.62 8.97
CA VAL A 61 -4.53 5.45 9.17
C VAL A 61 -5.15 5.50 10.56
N ASN A 62 -6.49 5.59 10.62
CA ASN A 62 -7.22 5.42 11.88
C ASN A 62 -7.27 3.93 12.23
N LEU A 63 -6.78 3.54 13.40
CA LEU A 63 -6.67 2.16 13.82
C LEU A 63 -7.76 1.80 14.83
N TYR A 64 -8.27 0.58 14.71
CA TYR A 64 -9.40 0.06 15.46
C TYR A 64 -9.06 -1.31 16.06
N SER A 65 -9.79 -1.73 17.10
CA SER A 65 -9.73 -3.08 17.65
C SER A 65 -11.14 -3.65 17.83
N CYS A 66 -11.27 -4.98 17.79
CA CYS A 66 -12.56 -5.63 18.03
C CYS A 66 -12.97 -5.53 19.49
N SER A 67 -14.23 -5.18 19.76
CA SER A 67 -14.78 -5.05 21.11
C SER A 67 -14.95 -6.40 21.84
N ASN A 68 -15.11 -7.49 21.09
CA ASN A 68 -15.20 -8.84 21.64
C ASN A 68 -13.82 -9.37 22.07
N LYS A 69 -13.58 -9.48 23.38
CA LYS A 69 -12.31 -9.92 23.99
C LYS A 69 -11.86 -11.33 23.60
N ASN A 70 -12.77 -12.17 23.11
CA ASN A 70 -12.44 -13.54 22.68
C ASN A 70 -12.05 -13.59 21.20
N CYS A 71 -12.21 -12.50 20.44
CA CYS A 71 -11.80 -12.42 19.05
C CYS A 71 -10.28 -12.15 18.95
N ALA A 72 -9.59 -12.81 18.01
CA ALA A 72 -8.18 -12.52 17.74
C ALA A 72 -7.93 -11.03 17.42
N MET A 73 -8.88 -10.38 16.77
CA MET A 73 -8.83 -8.96 16.40
C MET A 73 -8.96 -7.99 17.59
N SER A 74 -9.27 -8.47 18.81
CA SER A 74 -9.26 -7.61 20.00
C SER A 74 -7.86 -7.40 20.56
N LYS A 75 -6.90 -8.23 20.15
CA LYS A 75 -5.51 -8.21 20.63
C LYS A 75 -4.58 -7.39 19.74
N ILE A 76 -5.07 -6.94 18.59
CA ILE A 76 -4.32 -6.16 17.61
C ILE A 76 -5.10 -4.91 17.24
N VAL A 77 -4.40 -3.97 16.63
CA VAL A 77 -5.00 -2.80 15.99
C VAL A 77 -4.97 -2.98 14.47
N PHE A 78 -6.02 -2.55 13.80
CA PHE A 78 -6.16 -2.76 12.35
C PHE A 78 -7.02 -1.68 11.70
N ASN A 79 -6.88 -1.57 10.37
CA ASN A 79 -7.81 -0.86 9.52
C ASN A 79 -7.90 -1.63 8.19
N PRO A 80 -9.10 -2.11 7.80
CA PRO A 80 -9.28 -2.87 6.56
C PRO A 80 -9.46 -1.98 5.31
N SER A 81 -9.49 -0.65 5.45
CA SER A 81 -9.57 0.26 4.32
C SER A 81 -8.38 0.10 3.38
N PRO A 82 -8.61 0.13 2.05
CA PRO A 82 -7.53 0.13 1.07
C PRO A 82 -6.56 1.27 1.34
N ARG A 83 -5.27 0.94 1.37
CA ARG A 83 -4.22 1.93 1.54
C ARG A 83 -3.73 2.43 0.19
N PHE A 84 -3.24 3.66 0.16
CA PHE A 84 -2.55 4.23 -1.00
C PHE A 84 -1.21 3.57 -1.22
N ASP A 85 -0.51 3.15 -0.16
CA ASP A 85 0.84 2.61 -0.28
C ASP A 85 0.90 1.15 -0.73
N TYR A 86 1.98 0.83 -1.43
CA TYR A 86 2.31 -0.53 -1.80
C TYR A 86 3.03 -1.24 -0.64
N SER A 87 2.33 -2.12 0.08
CA SER A 87 2.91 -3.00 1.10
C SER A 87 3.77 -2.27 2.13
N ASP A 88 3.23 -1.22 2.75
CA ASP A 88 3.93 -0.43 3.75
C ASP A 88 5.19 0.30 3.24
N ARG A 89 5.36 0.48 1.92
CA ARG A 89 6.46 1.27 1.30
C ARG A 89 6.07 2.71 0.95
N HIS A 90 7.04 3.56 0.61
CA HIS A 90 6.79 4.98 0.31
C HIS A 90 6.14 5.26 -1.05
N PHE A 91 6.05 4.28 -1.94
CA PHE A 91 5.39 4.45 -3.23
C PHE A 91 3.99 3.86 -3.22
N GLY A 92 3.11 4.47 -4.01
CA GLY A 92 1.72 4.07 -4.10
C GLY A 92 1.51 2.69 -4.74
N ALA A 93 0.41 2.05 -4.36
CA ALA A 93 -0.12 0.85 -4.98
C ALA A 93 -0.48 1.09 -6.46
N ASP A 94 -0.78 2.32 -6.84
CA ASP A 94 -0.97 2.75 -8.23
C ASP A 94 0.35 2.75 -9.03
N VAL A 95 1.47 3.19 -8.44
CA VAL A 95 2.81 3.07 -9.03
C VAL A 95 3.17 1.60 -9.24
N PHE A 96 2.96 0.77 -8.21
CA PHE A 96 3.19 -0.68 -8.33
C PHE A 96 2.31 -1.30 -9.43
N ARG A 97 1.03 -0.91 -9.51
CA ARG A 97 0.11 -1.36 -10.56
C ARG A 97 0.55 -0.93 -11.95
N PHE A 98 1.05 0.29 -12.11
CA PHE A 98 1.60 0.78 -13.37
C PHE A 98 2.79 -0.07 -13.81
N ILE A 99 3.77 -0.29 -12.91
CA ILE A 99 4.94 -1.13 -13.19
C ILE A 99 4.51 -2.57 -13.53
N SER A 100 3.53 -3.10 -12.80
CA SER A 100 2.98 -4.44 -13.06
C SER A 100 2.35 -4.53 -14.45
N ASN A 101 1.57 -3.54 -14.87
CA ASN A 101 0.95 -3.52 -16.20
C ASN A 101 2.00 -3.37 -17.30
N GLU A 102 2.95 -2.46 -17.14
CA GLU A 102 4.08 -2.27 -18.05
C GLU A 102 4.85 -3.57 -18.29
N PHE A 103 5.14 -4.30 -17.20
CA PHE A 103 5.83 -5.57 -17.29
C PHE A 103 4.94 -6.67 -17.89
N LEU A 104 3.75 -6.91 -17.34
CA LEU A 104 2.93 -8.07 -17.68
C LEU A 104 2.25 -7.95 -19.05
N LEU A 105 1.86 -6.74 -19.45
CA LEU A 105 1.12 -6.52 -20.71
C LEU A 105 2.04 -6.13 -21.86
N PHE A 106 3.08 -5.34 -21.57
CA PHE A 106 3.97 -4.78 -22.61
C PHE A 106 5.37 -5.36 -22.58
N SER A 107 5.68 -6.27 -21.64
CA SER A 107 7.02 -6.86 -21.48
C SER A 107 8.12 -5.81 -21.37
N ALA A 108 7.78 -4.63 -20.83
CA ALA A 108 8.70 -3.50 -20.75
C ALA A 108 9.83 -3.79 -19.76
N LYS A 109 11.06 -3.41 -20.13
CA LYS A 109 12.22 -3.52 -19.24
C LYS A 109 12.18 -2.41 -18.18
N PRO A 110 12.76 -2.62 -16.98
CA PRO A 110 12.81 -1.59 -15.94
C PRO A 110 13.33 -0.23 -16.41
N SER A 111 14.30 -0.21 -17.33
CA SER A 111 14.86 1.01 -17.92
C SER A 111 13.90 1.78 -18.84
N GLN A 112 12.90 1.11 -19.43
CA GLN A 112 11.83 1.75 -20.19
C GLN A 112 10.74 2.27 -19.25
N ILE A 113 10.41 1.49 -18.22
CA ILE A 113 9.39 1.83 -17.23
C ILE A 113 9.77 3.11 -16.48
N ILE A 114 11.00 3.22 -15.98
CA ILE A 114 11.47 4.44 -15.30
C ILE A 114 11.38 5.67 -16.20
N LYS A 115 11.73 5.55 -17.49
CA LYS A 115 11.62 6.67 -18.43
C LYS A 115 10.18 7.16 -18.57
N ARG A 116 9.20 6.25 -18.59
CA ARG A 116 7.78 6.59 -18.67
C ARG A 116 7.25 7.19 -17.38
N LEU A 117 7.65 6.65 -16.22
CA LEU A 117 7.31 7.22 -14.92
C LEU A 117 7.83 8.66 -14.79
N ASN A 118 9.08 8.90 -15.16
CA ASN A 118 9.65 10.24 -15.10
C ASN A 118 9.01 11.19 -16.12
N TYR A 119 8.77 10.73 -17.36
CA TYR A 119 8.28 11.60 -18.43
C TYR A 119 6.79 11.93 -18.32
N TYR A 120 5.93 10.93 -18.08
CA TYR A 120 4.47 11.11 -18.09
C TYR A 120 3.91 11.45 -16.71
N HIS A 121 4.56 11.00 -15.64
CA HIS A 121 4.06 11.14 -14.27
C HIS A 121 4.92 12.06 -13.41
N GLN A 122 6.04 12.57 -13.94
CA GLN A 122 6.99 13.43 -13.21
C GLN A 122 7.42 12.81 -11.87
N LEU A 123 7.38 11.49 -11.78
CA LEU A 123 7.64 10.75 -10.54
C LEU A 123 9.15 10.56 -10.38
N ASP A 124 9.73 11.14 -9.32
CA ASP A 124 11.12 10.88 -8.96
C ASP A 124 11.26 9.50 -8.29
N ILE A 125 11.63 8.50 -9.08
CA ILE A 125 11.81 7.13 -8.63
C ILE A 125 13.13 6.56 -9.12
N SER A 126 13.87 5.94 -8.21
CA SER A 126 15.13 5.29 -8.57
C SER A 126 14.92 4.01 -9.36
N ILE A 127 15.86 3.71 -10.27
CA ILE A 127 15.84 2.47 -11.06
C ILE A 127 15.85 1.22 -10.18
N ASP A 128 16.53 1.26 -9.04
CA ASP A 128 16.58 0.14 -8.11
C ASP A 128 15.24 -0.08 -7.41
N THR A 129 14.45 0.97 -7.21
CA THR A 129 13.08 0.82 -6.69
C THR A 129 12.16 0.19 -7.74
N VAL A 130 12.26 0.62 -9.01
CA VAL A 130 11.54 0.00 -10.12
C VAL A 130 11.92 -1.48 -10.27
N ARG A 131 13.22 -1.82 -10.20
CA ARG A 131 13.71 -3.21 -10.25
C ARG A 131 13.14 -4.06 -9.12
N ARG A 132 13.15 -3.56 -7.88
CA ARG A 132 12.57 -4.29 -6.73
C ARG A 132 11.09 -4.58 -6.93
N MET A 133 10.31 -3.58 -7.37
CA MET A 133 8.88 -3.78 -7.65
C MET A 133 8.67 -4.78 -8.80
N TYR A 134 9.49 -4.69 -9.86
CA TYR A 134 9.47 -5.63 -10.97
C TYR A 134 9.75 -7.08 -10.51
N GLU A 135 10.74 -7.28 -9.63
CA GLU A 135 11.03 -8.58 -9.02
C GLU A 135 9.87 -9.09 -8.14
N ASP A 136 9.21 -8.20 -7.40
CA ASP A 136 8.04 -8.56 -6.61
C ASP A 136 6.91 -9.07 -7.52
N VAL A 137 6.69 -8.44 -8.69
CA VAL A 137 5.73 -8.95 -9.70
C VAL A 137 6.14 -10.32 -10.25
N LEU A 138 7.42 -10.51 -10.56
CA LEU A 138 7.94 -11.81 -11.00
C LEU A 138 7.68 -12.91 -9.96
N LYS A 139 7.97 -12.64 -8.69
CA LYS A 139 7.76 -13.59 -7.58
C LYS A 139 6.28 -13.93 -7.44
N LEU A 140 5.39 -12.94 -7.51
CA LEU A 140 3.95 -13.17 -7.44
C LEU A 140 3.44 -14.01 -8.62
N LYS A 141 3.95 -13.75 -9.83
CA LYS A 141 3.63 -14.57 -11.01
C LYS A 141 4.09 -16.01 -10.86
N SER A 142 5.32 -16.23 -10.37
CA SER A 142 5.87 -17.57 -10.13
C SER A 142 5.04 -18.35 -9.12
N LYS A 143 4.72 -17.73 -7.96
CA LYS A 143 3.89 -18.36 -6.93
C LYS A 143 2.54 -18.83 -7.48
N LYS A 144 1.88 -18.00 -8.28
CA LYS A 144 0.59 -18.34 -8.90
C LYS A 144 0.68 -19.51 -9.90
N ILE A 145 1.82 -19.64 -10.60
CA ILE A 145 2.08 -20.79 -11.48
C ILE A 145 2.28 -22.06 -10.64
N ASP A 146 3.02 -21.96 -9.53
CA ASP A 146 3.28 -23.09 -8.64
C ASP A 146 1.97 -23.59 -7.98
N GLU A 147 1.12 -22.67 -7.51
CA GLU A 147 -0.21 -22.99 -6.95
C GLU A 147 -1.07 -23.72 -7.97
N ARG A 148 -1.17 -23.19 -9.20
CA ARG A 148 -1.93 -23.83 -10.28
C ARG A 148 -1.38 -25.20 -10.67
N THR A 149 -0.05 -25.37 -10.64
CA THR A 149 0.59 -26.67 -10.94
C THR A 149 0.22 -27.71 -9.89
N LYS A 150 0.18 -27.33 -8.61
CA LYS A 150 -0.25 -28.22 -7.52
C LYS A 150 -1.70 -28.66 -7.68
N GLU A 151 -2.59 -27.76 -8.09
CA GLU A 151 -4.01 -28.06 -8.34
C GLU A 151 -4.23 -29.05 -9.49
N ILE A 152 -3.34 -29.10 -10.49
CA ILE A 152 -3.48 -29.99 -11.66
C ILE A 152 -2.93 -31.40 -11.39
N VAL A 153 -1.93 -31.52 -10.51
CA VAL A 153 -1.23 -32.79 -10.24
C VAL A 153 -1.91 -33.59 -9.10
N GLN A 154 -2.79 -32.95 -8.33
CA GLN A 154 -3.65 -33.58 -7.31
C GLN A 154 -4.99 -34.02 -7.88
#